data_AF-A0A1M5N0L0-F1
#
_entry.id   AF-A0A1M5N0L0-F1
#
_cell.length_a   1.000
_cell.length_b   1.000
_cell.length_c   1.000
_cell.angle_alpha   90.00
_cell.angle_beta   90.00
_cell.angle_gamma   90.00
#
_symmetry.space_group_name_H-M   'P 1'
#
loop_
_entity.id
_entity.type
_entity.pdbx_description
1 polymer ?
#
loop_
_entity_poly.entity_id
_entity_poly.type
_entity_poly.pdbx_seq_one_letter_code
_entity_poly.pdbx_strand_id
1 'polypeptide(L)'
;MSLGIEARAVREVTLDGTGPLRLDEDDIDEEYGDIAVCRCGLSEEFPLCDGSHRRTDGEAAGVRYKYVDGERRRVEEIRLVAAEDDTE
;
A
#
# COMPACT_ATOMS: atom_id res chain seq x y z
N MET A 1 9.05 22.33 16.23
CA MET A 1 9.16 22.36 14.75
C MET A 1 8.60 21.04 14.26
N SER A 2 7.30 20.99 13.97
CA SER A 2 6.70 19.79 13.36
C SER A 2 7.19 19.73 11.93
N LEU A 3 8.10 18.80 11.64
CA LEU A 3 8.37 18.36 10.27
C LEU A 3 7.05 17.78 9.77
N GLY A 4 6.31 18.60 9.02
CA GLY A 4 5.11 18.16 8.32
C GLY A 4 5.55 17.12 7.31
N ILE A 5 5.41 15.85 7.67
CA ILE A 5 5.39 14.78 6.69
C ILE A 5 4.31 15.19 5.68
N GLU A 6 4.68 15.41 4.43
CA GLU A 6 3.72 15.67 3.36
C GLU A 6 2.88 14.41 3.20
N ALA A 7 1.80 14.34 3.99
CA ALA A 7 0.98 13.16 4.10
C ALA A 7 0.20 13.02 2.79
N ARG A 8 0.64 12.09 1.93
CA ARG A 8 -0.24 11.55 0.89
C ARG A 8 -1.56 11.15 1.54
N ALA A 9 -2.67 11.56 0.90
CA ALA A 9 -4.01 11.24 1.37
C ALA A 9 -4.14 9.72 1.51
N VAL A 10 -4.42 9.26 2.74
CA VAL A 10 -4.74 7.86 3.01
C VAL A 10 -6.24 7.74 2.84
N ARG A 11 -6.65 7.05 1.77
CA ARG A 11 -8.01 6.55 1.67
C ARG A 11 -8.07 5.27 2.49
N GLU A 12 -8.94 5.22 3.50
CA GLU A 12 -9.37 3.93 4.01
C GLU A 12 -10.13 3.23 2.87
N VAL A 13 -9.50 2.22 2.28
CA VAL A 13 -10.12 1.37 1.27
C VAL A 13 -10.54 0.11 1.98
N THR A 14 -11.79 0.08 2.42
CA THR A 14 -12.47 -1.14 2.84
C THR A 14 -12.94 -1.80 1.55
N LEU A 15 -12.19 -2.78 1.06
CA LEU A 15 -12.52 -3.43 -0.22
C LEU A 15 -13.81 -4.24 -0.06
N ASP A 16 -14.89 -3.82 -0.69
CA ASP A 16 -16.11 -4.63 -0.88
C ASP A 16 -15.99 -5.62 -2.05
N GLY A 17 -14.81 -5.61 -2.70
CA GLY A 17 -14.71 -5.86 -4.14
C GLY A 17 -15.65 -4.91 -4.90
N THR A 18 -16.19 -5.28 -6.04
CA THR A 18 -16.79 -6.62 -6.15
C THR A 18 -16.07 -7.51 -7.15
N GLY A 19 -15.14 -6.96 -7.94
CA GLY A 19 -14.52 -7.68 -9.07
C GLY A 19 -12.98 -7.65 -9.08
N PRO A 20 -12.33 -8.73 -9.58
CA PRO A 20 -10.89 -8.87 -9.55
C PRO A 20 -10.19 -8.18 -10.73
N LEU A 21 -8.90 -7.88 -10.54
CA LEU A 21 -7.95 -7.81 -11.65
C LEU A 21 -7.77 -9.24 -12.19
N ARG A 22 -8.05 -9.44 -13.49
CA ARG A 22 -7.85 -10.73 -14.16
C ARG A 22 -6.49 -10.69 -14.86
N LEU A 23 -5.70 -11.73 -14.61
CA LEU A 23 -4.46 -12.00 -15.30
C LEU A 23 -4.69 -13.21 -16.22
N ASP A 24 -4.10 -13.23 -17.40
CA ASP A 24 -4.20 -14.30 -18.40
C ASP A 24 -2.83 -14.71 -18.97
N GLU A 25 -2.85 -15.52 -20.04
CA GLU A 25 -1.67 -16.15 -20.63
C GLU A 25 -0.68 -15.11 -21.18
N ASP A 26 -1.16 -13.92 -21.56
CA ASP A 26 -0.33 -12.81 -22.03
C ASP A 26 0.46 -12.15 -20.88
N ASP A 27 0.05 -12.36 -19.62
CA ASP A 27 0.76 -11.78 -18.48
C ASP A 27 2.02 -12.57 -18.11
N ILE A 28 2.21 -13.79 -18.64
CA ILE A 28 3.33 -14.68 -18.30
C ILE A 28 4.59 -14.27 -19.07
N ASP A 29 5.69 -14.05 -18.36
CA ASP A 29 7.00 -13.81 -18.98
C ASP A 29 7.54 -15.10 -19.64
N GLU A 30 7.79 -15.09 -20.96
CA GLU A 30 8.23 -16.27 -21.71
C GLU A 30 9.65 -16.74 -21.37
N GLU A 31 10.47 -15.88 -20.74
CA GLU A 31 11.86 -16.17 -20.34
C GLU A 31 11.96 -16.66 -18.89
N TYR A 32 11.14 -16.11 -17.97
CA TYR A 32 11.18 -16.38 -16.53
C TYR A 32 9.97 -17.18 -15.99
N GLY A 33 8.84 -17.17 -16.69
CA GLY A 33 7.68 -18.03 -16.44
C GLY A 33 6.70 -17.61 -15.32
N ASP A 34 6.98 -16.54 -14.56
CA ASP A 34 6.21 -16.17 -13.35
C ASP A 34 5.70 -14.72 -13.37
N ILE A 35 4.47 -14.51 -12.86
CA ILE A 35 3.90 -13.19 -12.57
C ILE A 35 3.92 -12.94 -11.07
N ALA A 36 4.59 -11.88 -10.64
CA ALA A 36 4.60 -11.48 -9.23
C ALA A 36 3.68 -10.27 -9.02
N VAL A 37 2.56 -10.45 -8.31
CA VAL A 37 1.62 -9.37 -7.95
C VAL A 37 2.02 -8.74 -6.61
N CYS A 38 2.09 -7.41 -6.57
CA CYS A 38 2.37 -6.65 -5.37
C CYS A 38 1.23 -6.75 -4.36
N ARG A 39 1.56 -7.19 -3.15
CA ARG A 39 0.65 -7.17 -1.98
C ARG A 39 1.17 -6.33 -0.83
N CYS A 40 2.41 -5.83 -0.92
CA CYS A 40 3.00 -4.98 0.12
C CYS A 40 2.59 -3.51 -0.01
N GLY A 41 2.06 -3.10 -1.16
CA GLY A 41 1.69 -1.70 -1.44
C GLY A 41 2.88 -0.75 -1.62
N LEU A 42 4.12 -1.28 -1.67
CA LEU A 42 5.36 -0.49 -1.82
C LEU A 42 5.94 -0.51 -3.23
N SER A 43 5.38 -1.30 -4.14
CA SER A 43 5.89 -1.35 -5.51
C SER A 43 5.60 -0.06 -6.24
N GLU A 44 6.61 0.43 -6.95
CA GLU A 44 6.53 1.55 -7.88
C GLU A 44 5.89 1.10 -9.22
N GLU A 45 5.87 -0.21 -9.49
CA GLU A 45 5.28 -0.88 -10.66
C GLU A 45 3.91 -1.55 -10.35
N PHE A 46 3.19 -1.08 -9.33
CA PHE A 46 1.89 -1.66 -8.93
C PHE A 46 0.91 -1.74 -10.13
N PRO A 47 0.25 -2.89 -10.39
CA PRO A 47 0.00 -4.01 -9.46
C PRO A 47 1.08 -5.09 -9.42
N LEU A 48 2.16 -4.98 -10.20
CA LEU A 48 3.22 -5.98 -10.25
C LEU A 48 4.26 -5.72 -9.15
N CYS A 49 5.06 -6.73 -8.84
CA CYS A 49 6.07 -6.71 -7.80
C CYS A 49 7.45 -6.43 -8.41
N ASP A 50 8.03 -5.28 -8.06
CA ASP A 50 9.41 -4.89 -8.40
C ASP A 50 10.47 -5.33 -7.36
N GLY A 51 10.06 -6.11 -6.35
CA GLY A 51 10.93 -6.52 -5.25
C GLY A 51 11.01 -5.55 -4.08
N SER A 52 10.27 -4.43 -4.08
CA SER A 52 10.19 -3.48 -2.97
C SER A 52 9.64 -4.10 -1.68
N HIS A 53 8.95 -5.24 -1.75
CA HIS A 53 8.48 -5.97 -0.58
C HIS A 53 9.60 -6.36 0.39
N ARG A 54 10.86 -6.45 -0.06
CA ARG A 54 12.00 -6.73 0.84
C ARG A 54 12.16 -5.66 1.93
N ARG A 55 11.64 -4.45 1.70
CA ARG A 55 11.60 -3.38 2.73
C ARG A 55 10.71 -3.73 3.92
N THR A 56 9.78 -4.69 3.77
CA THR A 56 8.90 -5.17 4.83
C THR A 56 9.55 -6.22 5.73
N ASP A 57 10.78 -6.64 5.45
CA ASP A 57 11.45 -7.64 6.27
C ASP A 57 11.61 -7.16 7.73
N GLY A 58 11.21 -8.02 8.67
CA GLY A 58 11.22 -7.72 10.10
C GLY A 58 10.05 -6.88 10.62
N GLU A 59 8.97 -6.72 9.85
CA GLU A 59 7.70 -6.23 10.40
C GLU A 59 7.16 -7.19 11.46
N ALA A 60 6.76 -6.66 12.61
CA ALA A 60 6.16 -7.44 13.68
C ALA A 60 4.67 -7.69 13.40
N ALA A 61 4.21 -8.93 13.64
CA ALA A 61 2.80 -9.29 13.51
C ALA A 61 1.92 -8.40 14.40
N GLY A 62 0.83 -7.87 13.83
CA GLY A 62 -0.12 -7.00 14.54
C GLY A 62 0.34 -5.55 14.72
N VAL A 63 1.51 -5.17 14.21
CA VAL A 63 1.99 -3.78 14.22
C VAL A 63 1.68 -3.11 12.89
N ARG A 64 1.19 -1.87 12.94
CA ARG A 64 0.94 -1.06 11.74
C ARG A 64 2.17 -0.21 11.43
N TYR A 65 2.58 -0.22 10.17
CA TYR A 65 3.69 0.60 9.67
C TYR A 65 3.20 1.54 8.56
N LYS A 66 3.84 2.72 8.48
CA LYS A 66 3.73 3.64 7.35
C LYS A 66 5.12 3.86 6.79
N TYR A 67 5.25 3.78 5.47
CA TYR A 67 6.48 4.09 4.76
C TYR A 67 6.39 5.54 4.28
N VAL A 68 7.32 6.38 4.74
CA VAL A 68 7.38 7.82 4.45
C VAL A 68 8.77 8.10 3.90
N ASP A 69 8.85 8.62 2.68
CA ASP A 69 10.12 8.90 2.00
C ASP A 69 11.09 7.70 1.98
N GLY A 70 10.53 6.50 1.85
CA GLY A 70 11.28 5.24 1.87
C GLY A 70 11.62 4.70 3.27
N GLU A 71 11.35 5.46 4.33
CA GLU A 71 11.62 5.05 5.71
C GLU A 71 10.40 4.40 6.38
N ARG A 72 10.63 3.25 7.03
CA ARG A 72 9.61 2.55 7.82
C ARG A 72 9.38 3.25 9.17
N ARG A 73 8.15 3.67 9.44
CA ARG A 73 7.72 4.26 10.72
C ARG A 73 6.59 3.44 11.34
N ARG A 74 6.65 3.14 12.64
CA ARG A 74 5.54 2.51 13.38
C ARG A 74 4.41 3.52 13.58
N VAL A 75 3.17 3.07 13.39
CA VAL A 75 1.97 3.89 13.63
C VAL A 75 1.44 3.58 15.02
N GLU A 76 1.43 4.59 15.90
CA GLU A 76 0.91 4.48 17.27
C GLU A 76 -0.61 4.72 17.34
N GLU A 77 -1.12 5.71 16.60
CA GLU A 77 -2.54 6.09 16.57
C GLU A 77 -2.96 6.43 15.14
N ILE A 78 -4.17 6.01 14.75
CA ILE A 78 -4.89 6.52 13.56
C ILE A 78 -6.18 7.12 14.08
N ARG A 79 -6.42 8.40 13.77
CA ARG A 79 -7.65 9.10 14.14
C ARG A 79 -8.50 9.34 12.90
N LEU A 80 -9.66 8.71 12.86
CA LEU A 80 -10.71 8.98 11.88
C LEU A 80 -11.59 10.11 12.43
N VAL A 81 -11.84 11.13 11.61
CA VAL A 81 -12.73 12.25 11.95
C VAL A 81 -14.01 12.12 11.13
N ALA A 82 -15.15 12.51 11.71
CA ALA A 82 -16.39 12.61 10.96
C ALA A 82 -16.25 13.69 9.88
N ALA A 83 -16.91 13.51 8.73
CA ALA A 83 -17.06 14.59 7.77
C ALA A 83 -17.80 15.75 8.48
N GLU A 84 -17.24 16.95 8.41
CA GLU A 84 -17.98 18.16 8.79
C GLU A 84 -19.08 18.32 7.71
N ASP A 85 -20.35 18.27 8.11
CA ASP A 85 -21.45 18.60 7.19
C ASP A 85 -21.27 20.05 6.75
N ASP A 86 -20.79 20.27 5.52
CA ASP A 86 -20.77 21.56 4.84
C ASP A 86 -22.21 22.07 4.70
N THR A 87 -22.73 22.63 5.79
CA THR A 87 -24.05 23.25 5.84
C THR A 87 -23.88 24.66 5.31
N GLU A 88 -24.14 24.85 4.01
CA GLU A 88 -24.32 26.17 3.38
C GLU A 88 -25.50 26.94 3.98
#